data_AF-A0A1P8U9J1-F1
#
_entry.id   AF-A0A1P8U9J1-F1
#
_cell.length_a   1.000
_cell.length_b   1.000
_cell.length_c   1.000
_cell.angle_alpha   90.00
_cell.angle_beta   90.00
_cell.angle_gamma   90.00
#
_symmetry.space_group_name_H-M   'P 1'
#
loop_
_entity.id
_entity.type
_entity.pdbx_description
1 polymer ?
#
loop_
_entity_poly.entity_id
_entity_poly.type
_entity_poly.pdbx_seq_one_letter_code
_entity_poly.pdbx_strand_id
1 'polypeptide(L)'
;MLHPREFAVYAALLSRADARTRECYPSYGTLASDSGVARRQVGFALAELIDEGLVSKRLGRSVNRYIVERFADVRPEGFRSRFERGDRLAVRATVRETHSAPSDDVDTVRETRSEGPDTVRETPSAECAISTPQSARDALEPYPVEPDPEEPSRVHRDATHAETDDDVDVSAFEAAAATSAATTTRITDRQFALLNDWCILAGFGTPSDRTVAWMRSLTVEQFEGVKRNWMRERDSRGRGPGYDGPGAGDAEYEHLSARGKQWADVGCMPGEMRR
;
A
#
# COMPACT_ATOMS: atom_id res chain seq x y z
N MET A 1 10.66 0.76 10.17
CA MET A 1 11.99 0.20 9.86
C MET A 1 11.92 -0.36 8.45
N LEU A 2 12.92 -0.05 7.62
CA LEU A 2 12.98 -0.54 6.24
C LEU A 2 13.10 -2.06 6.19
N HIS A 3 12.37 -2.73 5.30
CA HIS A 3 12.58 -4.15 5.05
C HIS A 3 13.99 -4.37 4.47
N PRO A 4 14.68 -5.51 4.74
CA PRO A 4 16.04 -5.74 4.23
C PRO A 4 16.22 -5.52 2.72
N ARG A 5 15.19 -5.88 1.94
CA ARG A 5 15.13 -5.66 0.48
C ARG A 5 15.07 -4.17 0.09
N GLU A 6 14.29 -3.37 0.82
CA GLU A 6 14.13 -1.94 0.58
C GLU A 6 15.41 -1.21 0.98
N PHE A 7 16.01 -1.62 2.09
CA PHE A 7 17.31 -1.12 2.52
C PHE A 7 18.41 -1.41 1.49
N ALA A 8 18.47 -2.61 0.92
CA ALA A 8 19.46 -2.96 -0.12
C ALA A 8 19.30 -2.08 -1.37
N VAL A 9 18.06 -1.86 -1.83
CA VAL A 9 17.78 -0.98 -2.98
C VAL A 9 18.09 0.48 -2.65
N TYR A 10 17.76 0.95 -1.45
CA TYR A 10 18.07 2.30 -0.98
C TYR A 10 19.58 2.54 -0.87
N ALA A 11 20.34 1.57 -0.36
CA ALA A 11 21.80 1.62 -0.32
C ALA A 11 22.42 1.70 -1.73
N ALA A 12 21.89 0.93 -2.69
CA ALA A 12 22.32 0.98 -4.09
C ALA A 12 21.99 2.33 -4.77
N LEU A 13 20.88 2.97 -4.40
CA LEU A 13 20.56 4.32 -4.84
C LEU A 13 21.53 5.35 -4.22
N LEU A 14 21.80 5.25 -2.92
CA LEU A 14 22.72 6.15 -2.22
C LEU A 14 24.15 6.08 -2.75
N SER A 15 24.64 4.90 -3.11
CA SER A 15 25.99 4.74 -3.67
C SER A 15 26.17 5.39 -5.05
N ARG A 16 25.06 5.60 -5.78
CA ARG A 16 25.03 6.22 -7.10
C ARG A 16 24.59 7.68 -7.10
N ALA A 17 23.96 8.13 -6.02
CA ALA A 17 23.47 9.49 -5.91
C ALA A 17 24.64 10.48 -5.85
N ASP A 18 24.55 11.54 -6.63
CA ASP A 18 25.49 12.65 -6.55
C ASP A 18 25.45 13.24 -5.12
N ALA A 19 26.61 13.40 -4.50
CA ALA A 19 26.73 13.88 -3.13
C ALA A 19 26.16 15.29 -2.93
N ARG A 20 26.16 16.13 -3.98
CA ARG A 20 25.67 17.51 -3.94
C ARG A 20 24.18 17.59 -4.28
N THR A 21 23.76 16.98 -5.38
CA THR A 21 22.39 17.12 -5.90
C THR A 21 21.43 16.04 -5.39
N ARG A 22 21.95 14.92 -4.87
CA ARG A 22 21.20 13.73 -4.47
C ARG A 22 20.42 13.06 -5.60
N GLU A 23 20.69 13.43 -6.85
CA GLU A 23 20.04 12.85 -8.00
C GLU A 23 20.80 11.63 -8.50
N CYS A 24 20.06 10.63 -8.97
CA CYS A 24 20.61 9.50 -9.71
C CYS A 24 19.66 9.04 -10.82
N TYR A 25 20.24 8.40 -11.83
CA TYR A 25 19.56 7.97 -13.06
C TYR A 25 19.69 6.46 -13.36
N PRO A 26 19.63 5.53 -12.39
CA PRO A 26 19.82 4.12 -12.67
C PRO A 26 18.59 3.48 -13.33
N SER A 27 18.84 2.49 -14.18
CA SER A 27 17.79 1.60 -14.69
C SER A 27 17.38 0.57 -13.62
N TYR A 28 16.21 -0.06 -13.77
CA TYR A 28 15.80 -1.16 -12.88
C TYR A 28 16.76 -2.35 -12.93
N GLY A 29 17.36 -2.65 -14.08
CA GLY A 29 18.34 -3.74 -14.20
C GLY A 29 19.63 -3.42 -13.47
N THR A 30 20.06 -2.16 -13.54
CA THR A 30 21.21 -1.64 -12.82
C THR A 30 21.01 -1.73 -11.30
N LEU A 31 19.85 -1.30 -10.81
CA LEU A 31 19.53 -1.43 -9.38
C LEU A 31 19.46 -2.88 -8.92
N ALA A 32 18.92 -3.78 -9.74
CA ALA A 32 18.87 -5.20 -9.43
C ALA A 32 20.28 -5.81 -9.30
N SER A 33 21.19 -5.45 -10.20
CA SER A 33 22.58 -5.90 -10.17
C SER A 33 23.32 -5.42 -8.91
N ASP A 34 23.14 -4.15 -8.54
CA ASP A 34 23.86 -3.55 -7.42
C ASP A 34 23.31 -3.97 -6.06
N SER A 35 21.99 -4.16 -5.96
CA SER A 35 21.33 -4.54 -4.69
C SER A 35 21.27 -6.06 -4.48
N GLY A 36 21.53 -6.87 -5.51
CA GLY A 36 21.31 -8.31 -5.49
C GLY A 36 19.83 -8.72 -5.43
N VAL A 37 18.90 -7.78 -5.61
CA VAL A 37 17.45 -8.01 -5.56
C VAL A 37 16.92 -8.26 -6.98
N ALA A 38 16.00 -9.22 -7.13
CA ALA A 38 15.40 -9.50 -8.43
C ALA A 38 14.72 -8.26 -9.03
N ARG A 39 14.87 -8.02 -10.34
CA ARG A 39 14.37 -6.83 -11.04
C ARG A 39 12.89 -6.51 -10.78
N ARG A 40 12.04 -7.54 -10.67
CA ARG A 40 10.62 -7.38 -10.34
C ARG A 40 10.41 -6.85 -8.91
N GLN A 41 11.20 -7.33 -7.95
CA GLN A 41 11.14 -6.90 -6.55
C GLN A 41 11.69 -5.48 -6.34
N VAL A 42 12.65 -5.05 -7.15
CA VAL A 42 13.14 -3.65 -7.14
C VAL A 42 12.01 -2.66 -7.40
N GLY A 43 11.06 -2.99 -8.30
CA GLY A 43 9.90 -2.14 -8.56
C GLY A 43 9.01 -1.95 -7.34
N PHE A 44 8.72 -3.03 -6.61
CA PHE A 44 7.94 -2.99 -5.37
C PHE A 44 8.69 -2.25 -4.25
N ALA A 45 9.98 -2.54 -4.05
CA ALA A 45 10.80 -1.86 -3.06
C ALA A 45 10.89 -0.36 -3.32
N LEU A 46 11.02 0.07 -4.58
CA LEU A 46 11.01 1.49 -4.94
C LEU A 46 9.67 2.16 -4.66
N ALA A 47 8.54 1.48 -4.91
CA ALA A 47 7.23 2.02 -4.58
C ALA A 47 7.10 2.27 -3.07
N GLU A 48 7.50 1.30 -2.25
CA GLU A 48 7.48 1.46 -0.79
C GLU A 48 8.43 2.57 -0.31
N LEU A 49 9.65 2.66 -0.87
CA LEU A 49 10.59 3.75 -0.57
C LEU A 49 10.06 5.14 -0.96
N ILE A 50 9.25 5.22 -2.00
CA ILE A 50 8.57 6.46 -2.42
C ILE A 50 7.44 6.80 -1.46
N ASP A 51 6.64 5.80 -1.08
CA ASP A 51 5.55 5.96 -0.13
C ASP A 51 6.06 6.36 1.27
N GLU A 52 7.25 5.90 1.65
CA GLU A 52 7.95 6.31 2.87
C GLU A 52 8.60 7.70 2.77
N GLY A 53 8.63 8.31 1.58
CA GLY A 53 9.22 9.63 1.35
C GLY A 53 10.75 9.64 1.35
N LEU A 54 11.41 8.48 1.30
CA LEU A 54 12.87 8.36 1.25
C LEU A 54 13.42 8.58 -0.16
N VAL A 55 12.62 8.29 -1.17
CA VAL A 55 12.99 8.44 -2.58
C VAL A 55 11.89 9.18 -3.31
N SER A 56 12.24 10.19 -4.09
CA SER A 56 11.31 10.85 -5.00
C SER A 56 11.60 10.46 -6.44
N LYS A 57 10.63 9.85 -7.13
CA LYS A 57 10.73 9.56 -8.56
C LYS A 57 10.20 10.73 -9.38
N ARG A 58 11.01 11.20 -10.34
CA ARG A 58 10.62 12.17 -11.36
C ARG A 58 10.66 11.47 -12.72
N LEU A 59 9.54 11.48 -13.43
CA LEU A 59 9.46 10.94 -14.77
C LEU A 59 10.12 11.94 -15.74
N GLY A 60 11.34 11.61 -16.19
CA GLY A 60 11.97 12.28 -17.32
C GLY A 60 11.43 11.74 -18.65
N ARG A 61 11.72 12.45 -19.75
CA ARG A 61 11.26 12.06 -21.11
C ARG A 61 11.79 10.70 -21.58
N SER A 62 12.87 10.19 -21.00
CA SER A 62 13.49 8.91 -21.42
C SER A 62 14.17 8.12 -20.32
N VAL A 63 14.51 8.73 -19.18
CA VAL A 63 15.24 8.07 -18.09
C VAL A 63 14.54 8.33 -16.75
N ASN A 64 14.45 7.30 -15.92
CA ASN A 64 13.96 7.44 -14.55
C ASN A 64 14.95 8.31 -13.76
N ARG A 65 14.49 9.44 -13.22
CA ARG A 65 15.27 10.26 -12.29
C ARG A 65 14.78 9.99 -10.88
N TYR A 66 15.70 9.66 -9.98
CA TYR A 66 15.41 9.47 -8.56
C TYR A 66 16.20 10.50 -7.74
N ILE A 67 15.54 11.08 -6.75
CA ILE A 67 16.14 11.98 -5.77
C ILE A 67 16.10 11.24 -4.44
N VAL A 68 17.25 11.06 -3.81
CA VAL A 68 17.38 10.25 -2.59
C VAL A 68 17.54 11.17 -1.39
N GLU A 69 16.54 11.17 -0.51
CA GLU A 69 16.61 11.92 0.75
C GLU A 69 17.44 11.14 1.76
N ARG A 70 18.24 11.83 2.58
CA ARG A 70 18.98 11.18 3.66
C ARG A 70 18.03 10.82 4.79
N PHE A 71 18.17 9.61 5.31
CA PHE A 71 17.38 9.15 6.45
C PHE A 71 17.41 10.09 7.67
N ALA A 72 18.51 10.83 7.87
CA ALA A 72 18.64 11.82 8.95
C ALA A 72 17.89 13.14 8.69
N ASP A 73 17.64 13.48 7.43
CA ASP A 73 17.03 14.75 7.02
C ASP A 73 15.51 14.61 6.80
N VAL A 74 15.01 13.37 6.74
CA VAL A 74 13.59 13.06 6.61
C VAL A 74 12.90 13.46 7.92
N ARG A 75 12.19 14.59 7.92
CA ARG A 75 11.32 14.97 9.03
C ARG A 75 10.33 13.83 9.29
N PRO A 76 10.14 13.41 10.55
CA PRO A 76 9.31 12.24 10.88
C PRO A 76 7.82 12.40 10.53
N GLU A 77 7.40 13.56 10.00
CA GLU A 77 6.02 13.88 9.63
C GLU A 77 5.41 12.90 8.62
N GLY A 78 6.20 12.16 7.83
CA GLY A 78 5.74 11.16 6.84
C GLY A 78 5.94 9.67 7.19
N PHE A 79 6.59 9.33 8.31
CA PHE A 79 6.94 7.94 8.63
C PHE A 79 5.68 7.13 9.03
N ARG A 80 5.03 6.47 8.06
CA ARG A 80 3.93 5.53 8.26
C ARG A 80 4.49 4.24 8.88
N SER A 81 4.40 4.11 10.20
CA SER A 81 4.81 2.90 10.93
C SER A 81 3.88 1.72 10.58
N ARG A 82 4.27 0.85 9.64
CA ARG A 82 3.65 -0.47 9.41
C ARG A 82 4.38 -1.55 10.21
N PHE A 83 4.26 -1.52 11.54
CA PHE A 83 4.85 -2.56 12.39
C PHE A 83 3.81 -3.18 13.34
N GLU A 84 2.66 -3.61 12.82
CA GLU A 84 1.78 -4.55 13.53
C GLU A 84 1.07 -5.50 12.55
N ARG A 85 1.81 -6.41 11.92
CA ARG A 85 1.22 -7.70 11.52
C ARG A 85 2.32 -8.75 11.39
N GLY A 86 2.21 -9.78 12.23
CA GLY A 86 3.26 -10.73 12.52
C GLY A 86 3.71 -11.53 11.30
N ASP A 87 5.02 -11.54 11.08
CA ASP A 87 5.68 -12.56 10.27
C ASP A 87 6.68 -13.28 11.18
N ARG A 88 6.18 -14.33 11.86
CA ARG A 88 7.04 -15.35 12.47
C ARG A 88 7.57 -16.22 11.34
N LEU A 89 8.60 -15.75 10.65
CA LEU A 89 9.35 -16.60 9.72
C LEU A 89 10.17 -17.61 10.54
N ALA A 90 9.83 -18.88 10.34
CA ALA A 90 10.51 -20.03 10.89
C ALA A 90 12.00 -19.99 10.52
N VAL A 91 12.84 -19.81 11.53
CA VAL A 91 14.30 -19.99 11.44
C VAL A 91 14.58 -21.46 11.23
N ARG A 92 14.74 -21.89 9.97
CA ARG A 92 15.45 -23.14 9.66
C ARG A 92 16.94 -22.84 9.67
N ALA A 93 17.54 -23.06 10.84
CA ALA A 93 18.97 -23.17 11.01
C ALA A 93 19.46 -24.46 10.35
N THR A 94 20.17 -24.34 9.22
CA THR A 94 21.13 -25.37 8.81
C THR A 94 22.51 -24.92 9.26
N VAL A 95 22.85 -25.33 10.48
CA VAL A 95 24.22 -25.41 10.96
C VAL A 95 24.93 -26.50 10.16
N ARG A 96 25.99 -26.14 9.46
CA ARG A 96 27.04 -27.09 9.08
C ARG A 96 28.39 -26.42 9.25
N GLU A 97 28.86 -26.46 10.49
CA GLU A 97 30.27 -26.37 10.82
C GLU A 97 30.99 -27.58 10.20
N THR A 98 32.06 -27.32 9.46
CA THR A 98 33.24 -28.18 9.47
C THR A 98 34.48 -27.32 9.23
N HIS A 99 35.23 -27.14 10.32
CA HIS A 99 36.69 -27.17 10.45
C HIS A 99 37.58 -26.35 9.50
N SER A 100 38.29 -25.42 10.15
CA SER A 100 39.54 -24.79 9.74
C SER A 100 40.70 -25.79 9.54
N ALA A 101 41.59 -25.48 8.59
CA ALA A 101 43.05 -25.51 8.81
C ALA A 101 43.77 -24.63 7.74
N PRO A 102 44.86 -23.94 8.09
CA PRO A 102 45.67 -23.10 7.19
C PRO A 102 46.94 -23.83 6.69
N SER A 103 47.50 -23.43 5.55
CA SER A 103 48.93 -23.64 5.23
C SER A 103 49.37 -22.81 4.03
N ASP A 104 50.32 -21.91 4.30
CA ASP A 104 51.57 -21.54 3.62
C ASP A 104 51.74 -21.58 2.09
N ASP A 105 52.34 -20.48 1.62
CA ASP A 105 53.39 -20.31 0.59
C ASP A 105 53.36 -21.20 -0.67
N VAL A 106 53.39 -20.61 -1.88
CA VAL A 106 54.64 -20.34 -2.62
C VAL A 106 54.37 -19.35 -3.77
N ASP A 107 55.30 -18.42 -3.90
CA ASP A 107 55.58 -17.52 -5.01
C ASP A 107 56.13 -18.30 -6.23
N THR A 108 55.51 -18.26 -7.42
CA THR A 108 56.23 -18.54 -8.68
C THR A 108 55.54 -17.95 -9.93
N VAL A 109 56.25 -16.99 -10.52
CA VAL A 109 56.30 -16.55 -11.93
C VAL A 109 55.95 -17.65 -12.96
N ARG A 110 55.15 -17.33 -14.01
CA ARG A 110 55.55 -17.39 -15.45
C ARG A 110 54.43 -17.08 -16.45
N GLU A 111 54.75 -16.23 -17.42
CA GLU A 111 54.10 -16.09 -18.73
C GLU A 111 53.84 -17.45 -19.42
N THR A 112 52.71 -17.55 -20.15
CA THR A 112 52.71 -17.80 -21.61
C THR A 112 51.30 -17.79 -22.20
N ARG A 113 51.08 -16.82 -23.10
CA ARG A 113 50.42 -16.90 -24.42
C ARG A 113 49.88 -18.26 -24.87
N SER A 114 48.63 -18.32 -25.33
CA SER A 114 48.22 -19.20 -26.43
C SER A 114 46.87 -18.82 -27.03
N GLU A 115 46.80 -18.91 -28.35
CA GLU A 115 45.73 -18.50 -29.25
C GLU A 115 44.83 -19.70 -29.64
N GLY A 116 43.51 -19.45 -29.72
CA GLY A 116 42.53 -20.15 -30.58
C GLY A 116 42.21 -21.64 -30.31
N PRO A 117 41.32 -22.26 -31.13
CA PRO A 117 40.14 -21.72 -31.81
C PRO A 117 38.88 -22.61 -31.60
N ASP A 118 37.78 -22.17 -32.22
CA ASP A 118 36.52 -22.86 -32.59
C ASP A 118 36.36 -24.35 -32.25
N THR A 119 35.26 -24.66 -31.56
CA THR A 119 34.56 -25.95 -31.76
C THR A 119 33.05 -25.73 -31.84
N VAL A 120 32.57 -25.89 -33.07
CA VAL A 120 31.20 -26.21 -33.47
C VAL A 120 30.73 -27.46 -32.72
N ARG A 121 29.51 -27.45 -32.17
CA ARG A 121 28.77 -28.70 -31.93
C ARG A 121 27.27 -28.49 -32.10
N GLU A 122 26.77 -29.06 -33.19
CA GLU A 122 25.37 -29.24 -33.53
C GLU A 122 24.74 -30.38 -32.71
N THR A 123 23.45 -30.18 -32.39
CA THR A 123 22.31 -31.14 -32.27
C THR A 123 22.38 -32.29 -31.23
N PRO A 124 21.24 -32.89 -30.77
CA PRO A 124 19.90 -32.93 -31.40
C PRO A 124 18.66 -32.75 -30.48
N SER A 125 17.53 -32.68 -31.20
CA SER A 125 16.14 -32.87 -30.81
C SER A 125 15.89 -33.83 -29.65
N ALA A 126 14.98 -33.42 -28.77
CA ALA A 126 14.14 -34.33 -28.01
C ALA A 126 12.69 -33.86 -28.11
N GLU A 127 11.94 -34.53 -28.99
CA GLU A 127 10.49 -34.53 -29.00
C GLU A 127 10.00 -35.12 -27.68
N CYS A 128 9.29 -34.34 -26.87
CA CYS A 128 8.61 -34.83 -25.68
C CYS A 128 7.11 -34.89 -26.00
N ALA A 129 6.67 -36.07 -26.41
CA ALA A 129 5.26 -36.42 -26.55
C ALA A 129 4.62 -36.42 -25.16
N ILE A 130 3.74 -35.44 -24.90
CA ILE A 130 2.91 -35.41 -23.70
C ILE A 130 1.61 -36.14 -24.03
N SER A 131 1.49 -37.35 -23.49
CA SER A 131 0.27 -38.16 -23.51
C SER A 131 -0.83 -37.50 -22.70
N THR A 132 -1.99 -37.31 -23.33
CA THR A 132 -3.26 -36.92 -22.71
C THR A 132 -3.88 -38.11 -21.98
N PRO A 133 -4.17 -38.04 -20.67
CA PRO A 133 -5.10 -38.98 -20.06
C PRO A 133 -6.54 -38.48 -20.25
N GLN A 134 -7.33 -39.29 -20.95
CA GLN A 134 -8.78 -39.25 -21.02
C GLN A 134 -9.35 -39.36 -19.60
N SER A 135 -9.87 -38.26 -19.06
CA SER A 135 -10.53 -38.25 -17.77
C SER A 135 -11.99 -38.65 -17.96
N ALA A 136 -12.36 -39.73 -17.28
CA ALA A 136 -13.69 -40.30 -17.19
C ALA A 136 -14.70 -39.25 -16.69
N ARG A 137 -15.71 -39.00 -17.52
CA ARG A 137 -17.02 -38.52 -17.07
C ARG A 137 -17.78 -39.76 -16.62
N ASP A 138 -18.14 -39.86 -15.35
CA ASP A 138 -19.46 -40.36 -15.00
C ASP A 138 -19.85 -40.09 -13.53
N ALA A 139 -21.09 -39.66 -13.40
CA ALA A 139 -21.99 -39.75 -12.25
C ALA A 139 -21.52 -39.19 -10.89
N LEU A 140 -21.73 -37.90 -10.68
CA LEU A 140 -22.04 -37.38 -9.34
C LEU A 140 -23.56 -37.31 -9.20
N GLU A 141 -24.08 -38.08 -8.25
CA GLU A 141 -25.47 -38.03 -7.80
C GLU A 141 -25.80 -36.65 -7.20
N PRO A 142 -27.01 -36.12 -7.41
CA PRO A 142 -27.43 -34.86 -6.83
C PRO A 142 -27.69 -35.03 -5.34
N TYR A 143 -26.84 -34.45 -4.50
CA TYR A 143 -27.12 -34.32 -3.08
C TYR A 143 -28.32 -33.40 -2.87
N PRO A 144 -29.28 -33.75 -1.99
CA PRO A 144 -30.35 -32.85 -1.58
C PRO A 144 -29.72 -31.64 -0.87
N VAL A 145 -29.89 -30.47 -1.47
CA VAL A 145 -29.54 -29.19 -0.85
C VAL A 145 -30.51 -28.98 0.31
N GLU A 146 -30.04 -29.18 1.53
CA GLU A 146 -30.78 -28.75 2.71
C GLU A 146 -30.93 -27.22 2.66
N PRO A 147 -32.14 -26.68 2.91
CA PRO A 147 -32.36 -25.24 2.91
C PRO A 147 -31.53 -24.61 4.01
N ASP A 148 -30.60 -23.74 3.59
CA ASP A 148 -29.81 -22.87 4.45
C ASP A 148 -30.77 -22.10 5.39
N PRO A 149 -30.57 -22.12 6.72
CA PRO A 149 -31.42 -21.36 7.64
C PRO A 149 -31.36 -19.88 7.26
N GLU A 150 -32.52 -19.37 6.85
CA GLU A 150 -32.78 -17.99 6.43
C GLU A 150 -31.88 -16.99 7.17
N GLU A 151 -30.86 -16.48 6.49
CA GLU A 151 -30.18 -15.27 6.94
C GLU A 151 -31.24 -14.17 7.03
N PRO A 152 -31.39 -13.50 8.19
CA PRO A 152 -32.42 -12.49 8.36
C PRO A 152 -32.24 -11.38 7.33
N SER A 153 -33.25 -11.22 6.49
CA SER A 153 -33.38 -10.15 5.50
C SER A 153 -32.87 -8.81 6.06
N ARG A 154 -31.86 -8.23 5.38
CA ARG A 154 -31.25 -6.92 5.65
C ARG A 154 -32.23 -5.74 5.68
N VAL A 155 -33.52 -5.96 5.37
CA VAL A 155 -34.53 -4.92 5.16
C VAL A 155 -35.30 -4.53 6.44
N HIS A 156 -34.96 -5.09 7.62
CA HIS A 156 -35.69 -4.80 8.87
C HIS A 156 -34.86 -4.20 10.02
N ARG A 157 -33.68 -3.63 9.76
CA ARG A 157 -32.88 -2.96 10.80
C ARG A 157 -33.00 -1.43 10.85
N ASP A 158 -33.85 -0.83 10.02
CA ASP A 158 -33.99 0.64 9.90
C ASP A 158 -34.68 1.37 11.08
N ALA A 159 -34.87 0.75 12.24
CA ALA A 159 -35.79 1.31 13.25
C ALA A 159 -35.27 1.46 14.70
N THR A 160 -33.96 1.41 14.96
CA THR A 160 -33.45 1.59 16.35
C THR A 160 -32.41 2.69 16.57
N HIS A 161 -32.07 3.48 15.57
CA HIS A 161 -31.34 4.73 15.81
C HIS A 161 -32.34 5.81 16.24
N ALA A 162 -32.73 5.75 17.52
CA ALA A 162 -33.58 6.75 18.15
C ALA A 162 -32.99 8.15 17.90
N GLU A 163 -33.80 8.93 17.18
CA GLU A 163 -33.56 10.28 16.73
C GLU A 163 -33.21 11.18 17.93
N THR A 164 -31.93 11.53 18.07
CA THR A 164 -31.57 12.83 18.64
C THR A 164 -31.57 13.81 17.47
N ASP A 165 -32.71 14.48 17.28
CA ASP A 165 -32.93 15.61 16.38
C ASP A 165 -31.89 16.71 16.63
N ASP A 166 -30.77 16.63 15.93
CA ASP A 166 -29.99 17.80 15.53
C ASP A 166 -30.24 17.96 14.03
N ASP A 167 -31.38 18.58 13.70
CA ASP A 167 -31.78 18.95 12.36
C ASP A 167 -30.80 19.99 11.81
N VAL A 168 -29.88 19.52 10.97
CA VAL A 168 -28.81 20.37 10.47
C VAL A 168 -29.14 20.82 9.07
N ASP A 169 -29.45 22.10 9.02
CA ASP A 169 -29.48 22.88 7.80
C ASP A 169 -28.06 23.03 7.21
N VAL A 170 -27.71 22.10 6.30
CA VAL A 170 -26.47 22.12 5.53
C VAL A 170 -26.41 23.34 4.59
N SER A 171 -27.55 23.99 4.30
CA SER A 171 -27.61 25.15 3.41
C SER A 171 -27.21 26.46 4.11
N ALA A 172 -27.41 26.58 5.42
CA ALA A 172 -26.96 27.74 6.20
C ALA A 172 -25.42 27.86 6.27
N PHE A 173 -24.69 26.78 5.98
CA PHE A 173 -23.24 26.71 6.08
C PHE A 173 -22.50 27.34 4.89
N GLU A 174 -23.09 27.34 3.68
CA GLU A 174 -22.48 28.00 2.51
C GLU A 174 -22.61 29.53 2.59
N ALA A 175 -23.61 30.06 3.31
CA ALA A 175 -23.82 31.49 3.48
C ALA A 175 -22.83 32.14 4.46
N ALA A 176 -22.38 31.41 5.49
CA ALA A 176 -21.45 31.93 6.50
C ALA A 176 -19.99 32.02 6.00
N ALA A 177 -19.64 31.34 4.91
CA ALA A 177 -18.30 31.40 4.31
C ALA A 177 -18.02 32.72 3.56
N ALA A 178 -19.05 33.55 3.31
CA ALA A 178 -18.92 34.76 2.51
C ALA A 178 -18.47 36.00 3.30
N THR A 179 -18.25 35.91 4.62
CA THR A 179 -17.96 37.10 5.44
C THR A 179 -17.03 36.82 6.62
N SER A 180 -15.71 36.71 6.40
CA SER A 180 -14.72 37.15 7.42
C SER A 180 -13.27 36.99 6.93
N ALA A 181 -12.47 38.01 7.25
CA ALA A 181 -11.03 38.06 7.06
C ALA A 181 -10.28 37.04 7.93
N ALA A 182 -9.45 36.23 7.27
CA ALA A 182 -8.16 35.66 7.71
C ALA A 182 -7.97 35.22 9.17
N THR A 183 -9.00 34.77 9.87
CA THR A 183 -8.84 33.95 11.08
C THR A 183 -8.79 32.52 10.60
N THR A 184 -7.63 31.87 10.74
CA THR A 184 -7.45 30.47 10.38
C THR A 184 -8.24 29.59 11.36
N THR A 185 -9.55 29.50 11.13
CA THR A 185 -10.45 28.73 11.98
C THR A 185 -10.07 27.26 11.86
N ARG A 186 -9.76 26.64 13.01
CA ARG A 186 -9.59 25.18 13.11
C ARG A 186 -10.89 24.48 12.75
N ILE A 187 -10.79 23.21 12.33
CA ILE A 187 -11.99 22.42 12.07
C ILE A 187 -12.83 22.25 13.35
N THR A 188 -14.14 22.21 13.17
CA THR A 188 -15.10 21.91 14.24
C THR A 188 -15.08 20.41 14.57
N ASP A 189 -15.55 20.03 15.76
CA ASP A 189 -15.69 18.62 16.16
C ASP A 189 -16.54 17.82 15.17
N ARG A 190 -17.51 18.48 14.54
CA ARG A 190 -18.35 17.90 13.50
C ARG A 190 -17.60 17.62 12.20
N GLN A 191 -16.78 18.58 11.74
CA GLN A 191 -15.92 18.37 10.57
C GLN A 191 -14.89 17.27 10.84
N PHE A 192 -14.37 17.21 12.07
CA PHE A 192 -13.52 16.12 12.51
C PHE A 192 -14.24 14.76 12.45
N ALA A 193 -15.45 14.66 13.01
CA ALA A 193 -16.25 13.43 12.95
C ALA A 193 -16.52 12.98 11.50
N LEU A 194 -16.82 13.92 10.61
CA LEU A 194 -17.01 13.66 9.19
C LEU A 194 -15.73 13.13 8.51
N LEU A 195 -14.54 13.68 8.81
CA LEU A 195 -13.28 13.12 8.33
C LEU A 195 -13.01 11.73 8.91
N ASN A 196 -13.29 11.51 10.19
CA ASN A 196 -13.12 10.21 10.82
C ASN A 196 -13.95 9.14 10.10
N ASP A 197 -15.24 9.43 9.88
CA ASP A 197 -16.14 8.54 9.16
C ASP A 197 -15.66 8.33 7.72
N TRP A 198 -15.23 9.38 7.01
CA TRP A 198 -14.69 9.23 5.65
C TRP A 198 -13.48 8.32 5.55
N CYS A 199 -12.55 8.43 6.51
CA CYS A 199 -11.36 7.59 6.57
C CYS A 199 -11.76 6.11 6.61
N ILE A 200 -12.73 5.80 7.47
CA ILE A 200 -13.25 4.45 7.66
C ILE A 200 -14.03 3.98 6.41
N LEU A 201 -15.02 4.75 5.97
CA LEU A 201 -15.92 4.39 4.87
C LEU A 201 -15.20 4.27 3.50
N ALA A 202 -14.11 5.02 3.29
CA ALA A 202 -13.27 4.87 2.09
C ALA A 202 -12.33 3.65 2.16
N GLY A 203 -12.33 2.91 3.28
CA GLY A 203 -11.54 1.71 3.50
C GLY A 203 -10.07 1.98 3.80
N PHE A 204 -9.77 3.11 4.46
CA PHE A 204 -8.45 3.34 5.05
C PHE A 204 -8.32 2.71 6.46
N GLY A 205 -9.40 2.11 6.97
CA GLY A 205 -9.48 1.50 8.30
C GLY A 205 -9.68 2.53 9.41
N THR A 206 -9.68 2.07 10.66
CA THR A 206 -9.79 2.94 11.85
C THR A 206 -8.55 3.85 11.93
N PRO A 207 -8.72 5.17 11.92
CA PRO A 207 -7.58 6.09 11.97
C PRO A 207 -6.82 5.98 13.29
N SER A 208 -5.49 5.89 13.19
CA SER A 208 -4.60 5.88 14.36
C SER A 208 -4.69 7.18 15.17
N ASP A 209 -4.27 7.17 16.44
CA ASP A 209 -4.20 8.36 17.30
C ASP A 209 -3.42 9.52 16.65
N ARG A 210 -2.36 9.19 15.93
CA ARG A 210 -1.57 10.17 15.17
C ARG A 210 -2.39 10.80 14.05
N THR A 211 -3.15 9.98 13.31
CA THR A 211 -4.05 10.47 12.26
C THR A 211 -5.13 11.36 12.87
N VAL A 212 -5.71 10.96 14.00
CA VAL A 212 -6.70 11.76 14.75
C VAL A 212 -6.13 13.11 15.18
N ALA A 213 -4.91 13.13 15.76
CA ALA A 213 -4.24 14.36 16.17
C ALA A 213 -3.95 15.28 14.96
N TRP A 214 -3.52 14.70 13.84
CA TRP A 214 -3.31 15.44 12.59
C TRP A 214 -4.64 16.03 12.07
N MET A 215 -5.72 15.24 12.00
CA MET A 215 -7.03 15.73 11.56
C MET A 215 -7.49 16.91 12.42
N ARG A 216 -7.36 16.82 13.75
CA ARG A 216 -7.72 17.91 14.68
C ARG A 216 -6.89 19.18 14.52
N SER A 217 -5.68 19.08 13.95
CA SER A 217 -4.82 20.23 13.68
C SER A 217 -5.19 20.97 12.39
N LEU A 218 -6.07 20.40 11.56
CA LEU A 218 -6.42 20.97 10.26
C LEU A 218 -7.19 22.28 10.39
N THR A 219 -6.96 23.15 9.42
CA THR A 219 -7.79 24.32 9.15
C THR A 219 -8.99 23.92 8.31
N VAL A 220 -10.04 24.76 8.26
CA VAL A 220 -11.21 24.52 7.40
C VAL A 220 -10.81 24.37 5.92
N GLU A 221 -9.86 25.17 5.44
CA GLU A 221 -9.35 25.07 4.06
C GLU A 221 -8.63 23.73 3.80
N GLN A 222 -7.80 23.31 4.75
CA GLN A 222 -7.09 22.02 4.66
C GLN A 222 -8.06 20.84 4.71
N PHE A 223 -9.13 20.92 5.52
CA PHE A 223 -10.20 19.94 5.56
C PHE A 223 -10.84 19.71 4.19
N GLU A 224 -11.20 20.78 3.47
CA GLU A 224 -11.77 20.66 2.12
C GLU A 224 -10.76 20.10 1.10
N GLY A 225 -9.46 20.35 1.32
CA GLY A 225 -8.38 19.74 0.55
C GLY A 225 -8.29 18.23 0.77
N VAL A 226 -8.26 17.80 2.04
CA VAL A 226 -8.18 16.38 2.44
C VAL A 226 -9.41 15.62 1.95
N LYS A 227 -10.59 16.19 2.14
CA LYS A 227 -11.86 15.69 1.62
C LYS A 227 -11.75 15.42 0.12
N ARG A 228 -11.45 16.44 -0.70
CA ARG A 228 -11.31 16.25 -2.16
C ARG A 228 -10.27 15.19 -2.54
N ASN A 229 -9.16 15.10 -1.81
CA ASN A 229 -8.13 14.11 -2.10
C ASN A 229 -8.62 12.68 -1.82
N TRP A 230 -9.33 12.46 -0.71
CA TRP A 230 -9.87 11.14 -0.39
C TRP A 230 -10.97 10.69 -1.34
N MET A 231 -11.84 11.59 -1.81
CA MET A 231 -12.80 11.24 -2.89
C MET A 231 -12.07 10.77 -4.14
N ARG A 232 -11.05 11.52 -4.56
CA ARG A 232 -10.26 11.16 -5.74
C ARG A 232 -9.55 9.82 -5.55
N GLU A 233 -8.96 9.58 -4.38
CA GLU A 233 -8.26 8.34 -4.11
C GLU A 233 -9.22 7.15 -4.09
N ARG A 234 -10.41 7.29 -3.50
CA ARG A 234 -11.48 6.29 -3.56
C ARG A 234 -11.82 5.94 -5.01
N ASP A 235 -12.14 6.95 -5.82
CA ASP A 235 -12.54 6.76 -7.21
C ASP A 235 -11.40 6.10 -8.03
N SER A 236 -10.14 6.42 -7.71
CA SER A 236 -8.97 5.83 -8.37
C SER A 236 -8.72 4.36 -8.01
N ARG A 237 -9.18 3.90 -6.84
CA ARG A 237 -9.02 2.50 -6.40
C ARG A 237 -9.94 1.53 -7.12
N GLY A 238 -10.78 2.00 -8.04
CA GLY A 238 -11.64 1.15 -8.85
C GLY A 238 -12.72 0.44 -8.02
N ARG A 239 -13.03 0.93 -6.82
CA ARG A 239 -14.28 0.59 -6.15
C ARG A 239 -15.38 1.12 -7.07
N GLY A 240 -16.06 0.22 -7.76
CA GLY A 240 -17.12 0.55 -8.71
C GLY A 240 -18.29 1.26 -8.02
N PRO A 241 -19.44 1.41 -8.69
CA PRO A 241 -20.62 2.05 -8.11
C PRO A 241 -21.21 1.30 -6.89
N GLY A 242 -20.65 0.14 -6.51
CA GLY A 242 -21.00 -0.57 -5.29
C GLY A 242 -20.14 -0.10 -4.11
N TYR A 243 -20.79 0.40 -3.07
CA TYR A 243 -20.15 0.66 -1.79
C TYR A 243 -19.73 -0.66 -1.13
N ASP A 244 -18.46 -0.73 -0.71
CA ASP A 244 -17.84 -1.88 -0.06
C ASP A 244 -17.14 -1.41 1.23
N GLY A 245 -17.87 -0.66 2.05
CA GLY A 245 -17.42 -0.24 3.37
C GLY A 245 -17.94 -1.15 4.48
N PRO A 246 -17.57 -0.86 5.74
CA PRO A 246 -17.85 -1.74 6.86
C PRO A 246 -19.35 -1.83 7.15
N GLY A 247 -19.83 -3.03 7.45
CA GLY A 247 -21.21 -3.31 7.87
C GLY A 247 -21.32 -3.56 9.36
N ALA A 248 -22.55 -3.58 9.87
CA ALA A 248 -22.82 -3.91 11.27
C ALA A 248 -22.22 -5.28 11.65
N GLY A 249 -21.35 -5.28 12.67
CA GLY A 249 -20.54 -6.43 13.10
C GLY A 249 -19.05 -6.29 12.81
N ASP A 250 -18.67 -5.40 11.89
CA ASP A 250 -17.26 -5.08 11.63
C ASP A 250 -16.71 -4.16 12.72
N ALA A 251 -15.44 -4.35 13.09
CA ALA A 251 -14.79 -3.51 14.11
C ALA A 251 -14.76 -2.03 13.68
N GLU A 252 -14.54 -1.78 12.40
CA GLU A 252 -14.55 -0.45 11.79
C GLU A 252 -15.91 0.24 11.87
N TYR A 253 -17.01 -0.51 11.79
CA TYR A 253 -18.37 0.03 11.90
C TYR A 253 -18.63 0.62 13.28
N GLU A 254 -18.07 0.03 14.34
CA GLU A 254 -18.22 0.55 15.71
C GLU A 254 -17.51 1.87 15.95
N HIS A 255 -16.51 2.20 15.12
CA HIS A 255 -15.80 3.47 15.19
C HIS A 255 -16.47 4.61 14.39
N LEU A 256 -17.53 4.30 13.65
CA LEU A 256 -18.31 5.31 12.94
C LEU A 256 -19.15 6.13 13.91
N SER A 257 -19.30 7.43 13.62
CA SER A 257 -20.31 8.26 14.26
C SER A 257 -21.72 7.72 13.97
N ALA A 258 -22.75 8.19 14.70
CA ALA A 258 -24.14 7.81 14.43
C ALA A 258 -24.54 8.06 12.96
N ARG A 259 -24.08 9.18 12.38
CA ARG A 259 -24.30 9.51 10.98
C ARG A 259 -23.44 8.66 10.03
N GLY A 260 -22.20 8.36 10.46
CA GLY A 260 -21.32 7.36 9.87
C GLY A 260 -22.01 6.02 9.62
N LYS A 261 -22.66 5.50 10.67
CA LYS A 261 -23.41 4.24 10.65
C LYS A 261 -24.57 4.29 9.66
N GLN A 262 -25.37 5.36 9.67
CA GLN A 262 -26.46 5.56 8.69
C GLN A 262 -25.97 5.54 7.23
N TRP A 263 -24.81 6.14 6.95
CA TRP A 263 -24.22 6.11 5.61
C TRP A 263 -23.77 4.71 5.20
N ALA A 264 -23.11 4.00 6.11
CA ALA A 264 -22.70 2.60 5.91
C ALA A 264 -23.90 1.69 5.66
N ASP A 265 -24.99 1.84 6.43
CA ASP A 265 -26.19 1.02 6.33
C ASP A 265 -26.90 1.19 4.98
N VAL A 266 -26.97 2.43 4.48
CA VAL A 266 -27.56 2.75 3.17
C VAL A 266 -26.60 2.45 2.01
N GLY A 267 -25.35 2.12 2.31
CA GLY A 267 -24.32 1.85 1.31
C GLY A 267 -23.98 3.09 0.48
N CYS A 268 -23.90 4.27 1.12
CA CYS A 268 -23.57 5.52 0.46
C CYS A 268 -22.45 6.28 1.20
N MET A 269 -21.78 7.19 0.51
CA MET A 269 -20.83 8.09 1.16
C MET A 269 -21.49 9.40 1.59
N PRO A 270 -20.86 10.15 2.51
CA PRO A 270 -21.39 11.45 2.93
C PRO A 270 -21.45 12.42 1.76
N GLY A 271 -22.65 12.96 1.51
CA GLY A 271 -22.96 13.81 0.36
C GLY A 271 -23.61 13.08 -0.81
N GLU A 272 -23.65 11.74 -0.81
CA GLU A 272 -24.34 10.95 -1.84
C GLU A 272 -25.80 10.62 -1.46
N MET A 273 -26.14 10.75 -0.17
CA MET A 273 -27.51 10.61 0.32
C MET A 273 -28.36 11.74 -0.27
N ARG A 274 -29.16 11.44 -1.30
CA ARG A 274 -30.14 12.39 -1.84
C ARG A 274 -31.15 12.69 -0.74
N ARG A 275 -31.26 13.98 -0.39
CA ARG A 275 -32.35 14.49 0.45
C ARG A 275 -33.68 14.39 -0.29
#